data_AF-A0A2I0NS64-F1
#
_entry.id   AF-A0A2I0NS64-F1
#
_cell.length_a   1.000
_cell.length_b   1.000
_cell.length_c   1.000
_cell.angle_alpha   90.00
_cell.angle_beta   90.00
_cell.angle_gamma   90.00
#
_symmetry.space_group_name_H-M   'P 1'
#
loop_
_entity.id
_entity.type
_entity.pdbx_description
1 polymer ?
#
loop_
_entity_poly.entity_id
_entity_poly.type
_entity_poly.pdbx_seq_one_letter_code
_entity_poly.pdbx_strand_id
1 'polypeptide(L)'
;PKDLGLDLLILKEKRRRREPPLEYENAMDTHPVPNEITYDPLGCIRIGIEGDYIVAVHKGRAVRGRHWEDVFYTLLSNGCLSRLDHAGYLGKELFKAELAIRYGRSFEQDGPF
;
A
#
# COMPACT_ATOMS: atom_id res chain seq x y z
N PRO A 1 -19.53 11.79 22.17
CA PRO A 1 -18.16 11.79 21.58
C PRO A 1 -17.86 13.15 20.93
N LYS A 2 -17.03 13.96 21.59
CA LYS A 2 -16.53 15.22 21.04
C LYS A 2 -15.52 14.89 19.93
N ASP A 3 -15.50 15.67 18.85
CA ASP A 3 -14.55 15.62 17.71
C ASP A 3 -14.99 14.90 16.42
N LEU A 4 -16.16 14.25 16.36
CA LEU A 4 -16.67 13.61 15.13
C LEU A 4 -16.78 14.57 13.93
N GLY A 5 -16.91 15.89 14.18
CA GLY A 5 -17.02 16.91 13.13
C GLY A 5 -15.69 17.39 12.53
N LEU A 6 -14.56 17.29 13.25
CA LEU A 6 -13.25 17.74 12.79
C LEU A 6 -12.50 16.64 12.03
N ASP A 7 -12.59 15.38 12.48
CA ASP A 7 -11.92 14.25 11.85
C ASP A 7 -12.43 13.97 10.42
N LEU A 8 -13.72 14.23 10.18
CA LEU A 8 -14.34 14.13 8.85
C LEU A 8 -13.82 15.19 7.88
N LEU A 9 -13.22 16.29 8.36
CA LEU A 9 -12.75 17.38 7.51
C LEU A 9 -11.43 17.06 6.81
N ILE A 10 -10.59 16.21 7.40
CA ILE A 10 -9.23 15.88 6.90
C ILE A 10 -9.30 15.20 5.51
N LEU A 11 -10.31 14.35 5.29
CA LEU A 11 -10.52 13.63 4.03
C LEU A 11 -11.55 14.32 3.10
N LYS A 12 -12.19 15.41 3.54
CA LYS A 12 -13.31 15.98 2.82
C LYS A 12 -12.84 16.85 1.66
N GLU A 13 -13.03 16.36 0.45
CA GLU A 13 -13.01 17.21 -0.74
C GLU A 13 -14.32 18.06 -0.78
N LYS A 14 -14.20 19.39 -0.67
CA LYS A 14 -15.37 20.30 -0.66
C LYS A 14 -16.09 20.37 -2.00
N ARG A 15 -15.37 20.24 -3.12
CA ARG A 15 -15.90 20.25 -4.49
C ARG A 15 -15.01 19.37 -5.35
N ARG A 16 -15.59 18.40 -6.06
CA ARG A 16 -14.86 17.59 -7.05
C ARG A 16 -14.23 18.48 -8.09
N ARG A 17 -12.92 18.36 -8.27
CA ARG A 17 -12.24 18.99 -9.41
C ARG A 17 -12.73 18.34 -10.70
N ARG A 18 -12.94 19.16 -11.74
CA ARG A 18 -13.21 18.70 -13.11
C ARG A 18 -11.88 18.74 -13.85
N GLU A 19 -11.18 17.61 -13.88
CA GLU A 19 -9.99 17.46 -14.70
C GLU A 19 -10.38 17.38 -16.18
N PRO A 20 -9.56 17.90 -17.10
CA PRO A 20 -9.78 17.69 -18.52
C PRO A 20 -9.78 16.18 -18.84
N PRO A 21 -10.55 15.73 -19.85
CA PRO A 21 -10.52 14.33 -20.25
C PRO A 21 -9.11 13.96 -20.74
N LEU A 22 -8.69 12.74 -20.41
CA LEU A 22 -7.45 12.16 -20.95
C LEU A 22 -7.63 11.85 -22.43
N GLU A 23 -6.61 12.12 -23.24
CA GLU A 23 -6.59 11.77 -24.67
C GLU A 23 -5.96 10.39 -24.85
N TYR A 24 -6.64 9.50 -25.57
CA TYR A 24 -6.18 8.14 -25.89
C TYR A 24 -6.82 7.64 -27.20
N GLU A 25 -6.09 6.81 -27.95
CA GLU A 25 -6.56 6.28 -29.24
C GLU A 25 -7.43 5.02 -29.08
N ASN A 26 -7.07 4.14 -28.14
CA ASN A 26 -7.72 2.88 -27.90
C ASN A 26 -7.83 2.63 -26.40
N ALA A 27 -8.81 1.83 -25.98
CA ALA A 27 -9.01 1.40 -24.60
C ALA A 27 -9.18 -0.11 -24.53
N MET A 28 -8.72 -0.70 -23.43
CA MET A 28 -8.89 -2.11 -23.11
C MET A 28 -9.62 -2.22 -21.77
N ASP A 29 -10.67 -3.04 -21.73
CA ASP A 29 -11.40 -3.33 -20.50
C ASP A 29 -10.56 -4.23 -19.56
N THR A 30 -10.84 -4.13 -18.27
CA THR A 30 -10.11 -4.88 -17.25
C THR A 30 -10.49 -6.37 -17.27
N HIS A 31 -9.55 -7.22 -16.85
CA HIS A 31 -9.81 -8.62 -16.56
C HIS A 31 -9.89 -8.83 -15.03
N PRO A 32 -10.73 -9.76 -14.55
CA PRO A 32 -10.79 -10.08 -13.13
C PRO A 32 -9.46 -10.67 -12.66
N VAL A 33 -9.08 -10.36 -11.42
CA VAL A 33 -7.94 -10.99 -10.76
C VAL A 33 -8.27 -12.48 -10.57
N PRO A 34 -7.35 -13.41 -10.90
CA PRO A 34 -7.55 -14.85 -10.66
C PRO A 34 -7.83 -15.16 -9.18
N ASN A 35 -8.68 -16.17 -8.92
CA ASN A 35 -9.00 -16.59 -7.55
C ASN A 35 -7.86 -17.36 -6.86
N GLU A 36 -6.93 -17.94 -7.62
CA GLU A 36 -5.79 -18.68 -7.07
C GLU A 36 -4.64 -17.72 -6.75
N ILE A 37 -4.38 -17.53 -5.46
CA ILE A 37 -3.20 -16.79 -4.98
C ILE A 37 -1.99 -17.71 -5.12
N THR A 38 -1.13 -17.42 -6.11
CA THR A 38 0.20 -18.02 -6.15
C THR A 38 1.11 -17.25 -5.21
N TYR A 39 1.62 -17.88 -4.15
CA TYR A 39 2.58 -17.22 -3.24
C TYR A 39 3.89 -16.87 -3.94
N ASP A 40 4.56 -15.80 -3.49
CA ASP A 40 5.90 -15.48 -3.98
C ASP A 40 6.88 -16.57 -3.54
N PRO A 41 7.65 -17.18 -4.45
CA PRO A 41 8.71 -18.14 -4.11
C PRO A 41 9.70 -17.65 -3.05
N LEU A 42 9.89 -16.33 -2.96
CA LEU A 42 10.78 -15.72 -1.97
C LEU A 42 10.13 -15.58 -0.59
N GLY A 43 8.88 -15.98 -0.42
CA GLY A 43 8.16 -15.99 0.84
C GLY A 43 7.52 -14.66 1.19
N CYS A 44 6.70 -14.68 2.23
CA CYS A 44 5.81 -13.58 2.57
C CYS A 44 6.56 -12.44 3.29
N ILE A 45 6.12 -11.21 2.99
CA ILE A 45 6.58 -9.99 3.65
C ILE A 45 5.47 -9.54 4.59
N ARG A 46 5.80 -9.40 5.87
CA ARG A 46 4.88 -8.90 6.90
C ARG A 46 5.09 -7.40 7.08
N ILE A 47 4.02 -6.62 7.06
CA ILE A 47 4.05 -5.18 7.26
C ILE A 47 3.47 -4.83 8.63
N GLY A 48 4.07 -3.85 9.28
CA GLY A 48 3.58 -3.27 10.52
C GLY A 48 3.92 -1.78 10.60
N ILE A 49 3.45 -1.14 11.67
CA ILE A 49 3.74 0.26 12.00
C ILE A 49 4.37 0.31 13.39
N GLU A 50 5.48 1.05 13.52
CA GLU A 50 6.14 1.34 14.78
C GLU A 50 6.34 2.86 14.91
N GLY A 51 5.46 3.53 15.66
CA GLY A 51 5.43 5.00 15.72
C GLY A 51 5.17 5.60 14.33
N ASP A 52 6.08 6.44 13.86
CA ASP A 52 6.01 7.06 12.53
C ASP A 52 6.74 6.25 11.44
N TYR A 53 7.08 4.98 11.70
CA TYR A 53 7.78 4.12 10.76
C TYR A 53 6.89 2.99 10.25
N ILE A 54 6.99 2.76 8.94
CA ILE A 54 6.55 1.55 8.28
C ILE A 54 7.66 0.51 8.45
N VAL A 55 7.30 -0.70 8.87
CA VAL A 55 8.24 -1.81 9.08
C VAL A 55 7.82 -2.98 8.22
N ALA A 56 8.70 -3.43 7.33
CA ALA A 56 8.50 -4.60 6.49
C ALA A 56 9.50 -5.69 6.88
N VAL A 57 9.00 -6.85 7.29
CA VAL A 57 9.81 -8.00 7.73
C VAL A 57 9.78 -9.10 6.68
N HIS A 58 10.96 -9.47 6.19
CA HIS A 58 11.17 -10.57 5.25
C HIS A 58 12.26 -11.50 5.77
N LYS A 59 11.94 -12.77 5.98
CA LYS A 59 12.91 -13.80 6.47
C LYS A 59 13.76 -13.34 7.67
N GLY A 60 13.14 -12.65 8.64
CA GLY A 60 13.81 -12.15 9.84
C GLY A 60 14.61 -10.86 9.66
N ARG A 61 14.66 -10.28 8.45
CA ARG A 61 15.25 -8.97 8.19
C ARG A 61 14.15 -7.91 8.13
N ALA A 62 14.34 -6.82 8.85
CA ALA A 62 13.42 -5.69 8.86
C ALA A 62 13.97 -4.54 7.99
N VAL A 63 13.13 -4.06 7.07
CA VAL A 63 13.31 -2.79 6.38
C VAL A 63 12.34 -1.79 7.00
N ARG A 64 12.85 -0.64 7.45
CA ARG A 64 12.02 0.41 8.06
C ARG A 64 12.22 1.75 7.38
N GLY A 65 11.15 2.51 7.23
CA GLY A 65 11.17 3.83 6.59
C GLY A 65 9.92 4.64 6.93
N ARG A 66 9.96 5.95 6.65
CA ARG A 66 8.82 6.85 6.86
C ARG A 66 7.94 6.97 5.62
N HIS A 67 8.51 6.69 4.45
CA HIS A 67 7.83 6.73 3.16
C HIS A 67 7.72 5.32 2.61
N TRP A 68 6.54 4.99 2.09
CA TRP A 68 6.26 3.67 1.56
C TRP A 68 7.14 3.37 0.33
N GLU A 69 7.44 4.37 -0.50
CA GLU A 69 8.30 4.24 -1.68
C GLU A 69 9.71 3.79 -1.31
N ASP A 70 10.28 4.37 -0.25
CA ASP A 70 11.64 4.05 0.22
C ASP A 70 11.72 2.60 0.70
N VAL A 71 10.73 2.16 1.48
CA VAL A 71 10.64 0.78 1.97
C VAL A 71 10.46 -0.19 0.80
N PHE A 72 9.56 0.14 -0.13
CA PHE A 72 9.31 -0.66 -1.32
C PHE A 72 10.56 -0.79 -2.19
N TYR A 73 11.21 0.32 -2.52
CA TYR A 73 12.42 0.35 -3.32
C TYR A 73 13.56 -0.42 -2.67
N THR A 74 13.70 -0.34 -1.35
CA THR A 74 14.72 -1.08 -0.60
C THR A 74 14.46 -2.60 -0.65
N LEU A 75 13.20 -3.04 -0.49
CA LEU A 75 12.84 -4.45 -0.61
C LEU A 75 13.08 -4.98 -2.03
N LEU A 76 12.71 -4.20 -3.04
CA LEU A 76 12.95 -4.54 -4.44
C LEU A 76 14.45 -4.65 -4.75
N SER A 77 15.24 -3.66 -4.34
CA SER A 77 16.69 -3.62 -4.56
C SER A 77 17.45 -4.75 -3.86
N ASN A 78 16.92 -5.25 -2.74
CA ASN A 78 17.47 -6.38 -2.01
C ASN A 78 16.99 -7.75 -2.53
N GLY A 79 16.17 -7.77 -3.59
CA GLY A 79 15.64 -9.01 -4.15
C GLY A 79 14.71 -9.76 -3.18
N CYS A 80 13.89 -9.04 -2.41
CA CYS A 80 12.92 -9.65 -1.49
C CYS A 80 11.64 -10.15 -2.19
N LEU A 81 11.43 -9.80 -3.46
CA LEU A 81 10.25 -10.10 -4.28
C LEU A 81 10.68 -10.66 -5.64
N SER A 82 9.93 -11.62 -6.17
CA SER A 82 10.21 -12.23 -7.47
C SER A 82 9.08 -12.06 -8.48
N ARG A 83 7.86 -11.75 -8.02
CA ARG A 83 6.68 -11.60 -8.90
C ARG A 83 6.11 -10.18 -8.93
N LEU A 84 5.67 -9.73 -10.10
CA LEU A 84 5.14 -8.38 -10.32
C LEU A 84 3.75 -8.15 -9.70
N ASP A 85 2.89 -9.18 -9.71
CA ASP A 85 1.61 -9.18 -9.01
C ASP A 85 1.81 -8.98 -7.49
N HIS A 86 2.82 -9.64 -6.91
CA HIS A 86 3.21 -9.44 -5.50
C HIS A 86 3.79 -8.06 -5.23
N ALA A 87 4.58 -7.51 -6.17
CA ALA A 87 5.08 -6.15 -6.06
C ALA A 87 3.93 -5.12 -6.03
N GLY A 88 2.90 -5.30 -6.86
CA GLY A 88 1.70 -4.46 -6.86
C GLY A 88 0.93 -4.54 -5.54
N TYR A 89 0.72 -5.75 -5.03
CA TYR A 89 0.08 -5.95 -3.73
C TYR A 89 0.90 -5.33 -2.58
N LEU A 90 2.22 -5.56 -2.56
CA LEU A 90 3.09 -5.01 -1.51
C LEU A 90 3.06 -3.49 -1.51
N GLY A 91 3.15 -2.84 -2.68
CA GLY A 91 3.06 -1.39 -2.78
C GLY A 91 1.74 -0.86 -2.21
N LYS A 92 0.62 -1.52 -2.51
CA LYS A 92 -0.71 -1.18 -1.96
C LYS A 92 -0.73 -1.26 -0.42
N GLU A 93 -0.18 -2.32 0.16
CA GLU A 93 -0.14 -2.49 1.63
C GLU A 93 0.81 -1.49 2.31
N LEU A 94 1.99 -1.23 1.74
CA LEU A 94 2.93 -0.24 2.29
C LEU A 94 2.33 1.17 2.23
N PHE A 95 1.66 1.53 1.14
CA PHE A 95 0.95 2.81 1.02
C PHE A 95 -0.17 2.93 2.06
N LYS A 96 -0.95 1.86 2.28
CA LYS A 96 -1.98 1.81 3.33
C LYS A 96 -1.37 2.02 4.72
N ALA A 97 -0.19 1.45 4.99
CA ALA A 97 0.53 1.69 6.25
C ALA A 97 0.94 3.16 6.41
N GLU A 98 1.45 3.80 5.35
CA GLU A 98 1.77 5.24 5.41
C GLU A 98 0.52 6.10 5.66
N LEU A 99 -0.59 5.81 4.97
CA LEU A 99 -1.85 6.53 5.19
C LEU A 99 -2.35 6.35 6.62
N ALA A 100 -2.20 5.16 7.19
CA ALA A 100 -2.55 4.90 8.57
C ALA A 100 -1.73 5.76 9.55
N ILE A 101 -0.41 5.88 9.34
CA ILE A 101 0.44 6.80 10.12
C ILE A 101 -0.05 8.24 9.93
N ARG A 102 -0.17 8.69 8.68
CA ARG A 102 -0.50 10.08 8.32
C ARG A 102 -1.83 10.55 8.92
N TYR A 103 -2.81 9.65 9.02
CA TYR A 103 -4.15 9.98 9.50
C TYR A 103 -4.44 9.47 10.91
N GLY A 104 -3.44 8.94 11.63
CA GLY A 104 -3.61 8.41 12.99
C GLY A 104 -4.63 7.27 13.05
N ARG A 105 -4.61 6.36 12.07
CA ARG A 105 -5.52 5.22 11.96
C ARG A 105 -4.79 3.90 12.25
N SER A 106 -5.55 2.88 12.61
CA SER A 106 -5.03 1.53 12.69
C SER A 106 -4.67 1.00 11.30
N PHE A 107 -3.62 0.20 11.24
CA PHE A 107 -3.23 -0.55 10.05
C PHE A 107 -3.41 -2.05 10.31
N GLU A 108 -4.00 -2.71 9.33
CA GLU A 108 -4.10 -4.17 9.25
C GLU A 108 -3.79 -4.54 7.80
N GLN A 109 -2.86 -5.48 7.63
CA GLN A 109 -2.48 -5.99 6.31
C GLN A 109 -3.59 -6.89 5.77
N ASP A 110 -4.03 -6.66 4.52
CA ASP A 110 -5.19 -7.38 3.97
C ASP A 110 -4.81 -8.75 3.37
N GLY A 111 -5.51 -9.82 3.73
CA GLY A 111 -5.47 -11.13 3.04
C GLY A 111 -4.59 -12.21 3.67
N PRO A 112 -4.64 -13.46 3.16
CA PRO A 112 -3.91 -14.60 3.70
C PRO A 112 -2.41 -14.50 3.39
N PHE A 113 -1.59 -14.69 4.42
CA PHE A 113 -0.12 -14.74 4.36
C PHE A 113 0.38 -16.18 4.51
#